data_AF-A0A2T3N167-F1
#
_entry.id   AF-A0A2T3N167-F1
#
_cell.length_a   1.000
_cell.length_b   1.000
_cell.length_c   1.000
_cell.angle_alpha   90.00
_cell.angle_beta   90.00
_cell.angle_gamma   90.00
#
_symmetry.space_group_name_H-M   'P 1'
#
loop_
_entity.id
_entity.type
_entity.pdbx_description
1 polymer ?
#
loop_
_entity_poly.entity_id
_entity_poly.type
_entity_poly.pdbx_seq_one_letter_code
_entity_poly.pdbx_strand_id
1 'polypeptide(L)' 'MTHSQFHLIAQRIFKSEDQRTAVAAVIFDGLSSYEAEKRFELPKGTLSRNVKKYRAEVNYIKNVAAA' A
#
# COMPACT_ATOMS: atom_id res chain seq x y z
N MET A 1 -3.09 10.05 7.37
CA MET A 1 -1.89 9.62 6.60
C MET A 1 -1.78 10.57 5.43
N THR A 2 -0.69 11.31 5.30
CA THR A 2 -0.49 12.19 4.15
C THR A 2 0.10 11.42 2.96
N HIS A 3 0.00 11.97 1.75
CA HIS A 3 0.63 11.39 0.56
C HIS A 3 2.16 11.25 0.73
N SER A 4 2.81 12.23 1.36
CA SER A 4 4.26 12.19 1.61
C SER A 4 4.63 11.05 2.56
N GLN A 5 3.87 10.83 3.63
CA GLN A 5 4.09 9.71 4.55
C GLN A 5 3.89 8.37 3.86
N PHE A 6 2.84 8.24 3.04
CA PHE A 6 2.63 7.04 2.24
C PHE A 6 3.82 6.77 1.33
N HIS A 7 4.31 7.79 0.61
CA HIS A 7 5.39 7.63 -0.36
C HIS A 7 6.66 7.08 0.30
N LEU A 8 7.07 7.65 1.44
CA LEU A 8 8.24 7.20 2.18
C LEU A 8 8.12 5.73 2.64
N ILE A 9 6.96 5.37 3.19
CA ILE A 9 6.71 4.00 3.66
C ILE A 9 6.65 3.04 2.46
N ALA A 10 5.93 3.40 1.40
CA ALA A 10 5.76 2.57 0.22
C ALA A 10 7.09 2.34 -0.51
N GLN A 11 7.97 3.33 -0.63
CA GLN A 11 9.31 3.20 -1.20
C GLN A 11 10.19 2.22 -0.42
N ARG A 12 10.08 2.21 0.91
CA ARG A 12 10.82 1.26 1.76
C ARG A 12 10.35 -0.18 1.55
N ILE A 13 9.06 -0.40 1.32
CA ILE A 13 8.43 -1.73 1.25
C ILE A 13 8.49 -2.32 -0.17
N PHE A 14 8.29 -1.48 -1.19
CA PHE A 14 8.07 -1.89 -2.58
C PHE A 14 9.08 -1.21 -3.51
N LYS A 15 9.83 -2.03 -4.25
CA LYS A 15 10.84 -1.55 -5.20
C LYS A 15 10.22 -0.98 -6.48
N SER A 16 9.17 -1.62 -7.01
CA SER A 16 8.48 -1.21 -8.24
C SER A 16 7.58 0.02 -8.00
N GLU A 17 7.64 0.98 -8.91
CA GLU A 17 6.75 2.14 -8.90
C GLU A 17 5.30 1.75 -9.18
N ASP A 18 5.05 0.90 -10.18
CA ASP A 18 3.72 0.41 -10.51
C ASP A 18 3.06 -0.26 -9.30
N GLN A 19 3.84 -1.03 -8.54
CA GLN A 19 3.35 -1.64 -7.30
C GLN A 19 2.96 -0.59 -6.26
N ARG A 20 3.74 0.50 -6.11
CA ARG A 20 3.40 1.61 -5.20
C ARG A 20 2.14 2.34 -5.66
N THR A 21 2.01 2.60 -6.96
CA THR A 21 0.84 3.24 -7.56
C THR A 21 -0.41 2.40 -7.35
N ALA A 22 -0.34 1.09 -7.58
CA ALA A 22 -1.46 0.19 -7.39
C ALA A 22 -1.90 0.09 -5.91
N VAL A 23 -0.95 0.10 -4.98
CA VAL A 23 -1.27 0.17 -3.53
C VAL A 23 -1.86 1.53 -3.17
N ALA A 24 -1.36 2.63 -3.74
CA ALA A 24 -1.88 3.98 -3.49
C ALA A 24 -3.37 4.09 -3.86
N ALA A 25 -3.77 3.48 -4.97
CA ALA A 25 -5.17 3.48 -5.41
C ALA A 25 -6.13 2.81 -4.40
N VAL A 26 -5.65 1.81 -3.67
CA VAL A 26 -6.44 1.18 -2.59
C VAL A 26 -6.46 2.05 -1.32
N ILE A 27 -5.38 2.78 -1.04
CA ILE A 27 -5.23 3.56 0.19
C ILE A 27 -5.91 4.93 0.10
N PHE A 28 -5.85 5.59 -1.06
CA PHE A 28 -6.33 6.96 -1.25
C PHE A 28 -7.59 7.03 -2.10
N ASP A 29 -7.70 6.22 -3.16
CA ASP A 29 -8.85 6.30 -4.08
C ASP A 29 -10.04 5.44 -3.63
N GLY A 30 -9.91 4.72 -2.52
CA GLY A 30 -10.97 3.89 -1.94
C GLY A 30 -11.31 2.63 -2.72
N LEU A 31 -10.49 2.25 -3.72
CA LEU A 31 -10.70 1.02 -4.48
C LEU A 31 -10.56 -0.21 -3.57
N SER A 32 -11.38 -1.22 -3.80
CA SER A 32 -11.11 -2.55 -3.25
C SER A 32 -9.83 -3.13 -3.86
N SER A 33 -9.19 -4.06 -3.17
CA SER A 33 -8.00 -4.76 -3.71
C SER A 33 -8.32 -5.49 -5.02
N TYR A 34 -9.55 -5.98 -5.18
CA TYR A 34 -9.99 -6.66 -6.40
C TYR A 34 -10.13 -5.71 -7.59
N GLU A 35 -10.76 -4.55 -7.38
CA GLU A 35 -10.92 -3.53 -8.43
C GLU A 35 -9.57 -2.97 -8.87
N ALA A 36 -8.67 -2.71 -7.92
CA ALA A 36 -7.33 -2.26 -8.22
C ALA A 36 -6.51 -3.37 -8.93
N GLU A 37 -6.64 -4.64 -8.54
CA GLU A 37 -6.01 -5.75 -9.29
C GLU A 37 -6.46 -5.80 -10.75
N LYS A 38 -7.75 -5.60 -11.03
CA LYS A 38 -8.24 -5.48 -12.41
C LYS A 38 -7.67 -4.25 -13.14
N ARG A 39 -7.66 -3.09 -12.47
CA ARG A 39 -7.23 -1.82 -13.07
C ARG A 39 -5.75 -1.80 -13.43
N PHE A 40 -4.91 -2.47 -12.64
CA PHE A 40 -3.46 -2.53 -12.83
C PHE A 40 -2.99 -3.86 -13.42
N GLU A 41 -3.90 -4.68 -13.94
CA GLU A 41 -3.61 -5.97 -14.58
C GLU A 41 -2.75 -6.92 -13.70
N LEU A 42 -3.02 -6.92 -12.40
CA LEU A 42 -2.27 -7.71 -11.43
C LEU A 42 -2.94 -9.07 -11.16
N PRO A 43 -2.16 -10.13 -10.87
CA PRO A 43 -2.70 -11.41 -10.47
C PRO A 43 -3.56 -11.29 -9.20
N LYS A 44 -4.63 -12.09 -9.12
CA LYS A 44 -5.56 -12.09 -7.99
C LYS A 44 -4.83 -12.31 -6.66
N GLY A 45 -5.15 -11.49 -5.66
CA GLY A 45 -4.57 -11.55 -4.32
C GLY A 45 -3.20 -10.87 -4.19
N THR A 46 -2.67 -10.25 -5.24
CA THR A 46 -1.44 -9.47 -5.19
C THR A 46 -1.60 -8.21 -4.35
N LEU A 47 -2.63 -7.40 -4.59
CA LEU A 47 -2.84 -6.17 -3.83
C LEU A 47 -3.35 -6.44 -2.43
N SER A 48 -4.14 -7.49 -2.23
CA SER A 48 -4.53 -7.88 -0.86
C SER A 48 -3.29 -8.10 0.03
N ARG A 49 -2.28 -8.82 -0.48
CA ARG A 49 -1.01 -9.05 0.23
C ARG A 49 -0.19 -7.77 0.38
N ASN A 50 -0.07 -6.95 -0.67
CA ASN A 50 0.69 -5.70 -0.62
C ASN A 50 0.08 -4.71 0.37
N VAL A 51 -1.23 -4.52 0.33
CA VAL A 51 -1.95 -3.62 1.24
C VAL A 51 -1.83 -4.11 2.69
N LYS A 52 -1.91 -5.42 2.93
CA LYS A 52 -1.66 -6.00 4.26
C LYS A 52 -0.24 -5.69 4.76
N LYS A 53 0.78 -5.88 3.91
CA LYS A 53 2.18 -5.55 4.22
C LYS A 53 2.36 -4.07 4.57
N TYR A 54 1.77 -3.19 3.77
CA TYR A 54 1.79 -1.74 4.01
C TYR A 54 1.13 -1.37 5.35
N ARG A 55 -0.07 -1.89 5.62
CA ARG A 55 -0.79 -1.63 6.88
C ARG A 55 -0.02 -2.14 8.11
N ALA A 56 0.66 -3.28 7.98
CA ALA A 56 1.51 -3.81 9.04
C ALA A 56 2.68 -2.86 9.36
N GLU A 57 3.36 -2.32 8.35
CA GLU A 57 4.45 -1.35 8.53
C GLU A 57 3.95 -0.05 9.18
N VAL A 58 2.81 0.47 8.71
CA VAL A 58 2.18 1.64 9.33
C VAL A 58 1.86 1.39 10.80
N ASN A 59 1.34 0.20 11.14
CA ASN A 59 1.03 -0.16 12.51
C ASN A 59 2.29 -0.25 13.38
N TYR A 60 3.36 -0.85 12.85
CA TYR A 60 4.65 -0.91 13.53
C TYR A 60 5.20 0.50 13.83
N ILE A 61 5.23 1.39 12.84
CA ILE A 61 5.71 2.76 13.01
C ILE A 61 4.89 3.51 14.05
N LYS A 62 3.56 3.36 14.03
CA LYS A 62 2.67 3.97 15.03
C LYS A 62 2.95 3.47 16.44
N ASN A 63 3.17 2.16 16.60
CA ASN A 63 3.45 1.57 17.90
C ASN A 63 4.82 2.01 18.45
N VAL A 64 5.84 2.09 17.60
CA VAL A 64 7.18 2.57 18.00
C VAL A 64 7.16 4.06 18.32
N ALA A 65 6.44 4.88 17.55
CA ALA A 65 6.36 6.32 17.80
C ALA A 65 5.53 6.69 19.04
N ALA A 66 4.66 5.79 19.50
CA ALA A 66 3.85 5.96 20.71
C ALA A 66 4.53 5.40 21.98
N ALA A 67 5.67 4.71 21.83
CA ALA A 67 6.49 4.17 22.91
C ALA A 67 7.58 5.15 23.32
#